data_AF-A0A7W0KVX8-F1
#
_entry.id   AF-A0A7W0KVX8-F1
#
_cell.length_a   1.000
_cell.length_b   1.000
_cell.length_c   1.000
_cell.angle_alpha   90.00
_cell.angle_beta   90.00
_cell.angle_gamma   90.00
#
_symmetry.space_group_name_H-M   'P 1'
#
loop_
_entity.id
_entity.type
_entity.pdbx_description
1 polymer ?
#
loop_
_entity_poly.entity_id
_entity_poly.type
_entity_poly.pdbx_seq_one_letter_code
_entity_poly.pdbx_strand_id
1 'polypeptide(L)'
;MSERSAALRSRAVELGVEVSYWDVEGGLHHAPEATLLAVVEVLEADRAGPAGQLEPVVVVGQHDTVRFGSLTDVQVHLVDGTAIKLDGTDGHAVLPPDLPVGCHLLRGADGDDEESATLVVPPPTMPRAAALAGGVGLFVPAYALWEAASPMPSFAHVSALVAKAPRLGVDVVATLPLYAAFLDEPFDASPYAPVSRLHWN
;
A
#
# COMPACT_ATOMS: atom_id res chain seq x y z
N MET A 1 35.27 -9.46 11.57
CA MET A 1 34.19 -9.57 10.57
C MET A 1 34.83 -10.04 9.27
N SER A 2 34.33 -11.12 8.67
CA SER A 2 34.87 -11.64 7.39
C SER A 2 34.44 -10.74 6.22
N GLU A 3 35.23 -10.69 5.15
CA GLU A 3 34.89 -9.98 3.91
C GLU A 3 33.54 -10.44 3.35
N ARG A 4 33.25 -11.74 3.44
CA ARG A 4 31.96 -12.33 3.05
C ARG A 4 30.78 -11.82 3.89
N SER A 5 31.01 -11.59 5.18
CA SER A 5 30.01 -11.05 6.10
C SER A 5 29.70 -9.58 5.79
N ALA A 6 30.73 -8.80 5.46
CA ALA A 6 30.57 -7.42 5.04
C ALA A 6 29.80 -7.31 3.70
N ALA A 7 30.13 -8.17 2.72
CA ALA A 7 29.45 -8.22 1.44
C ALA A 7 27.95 -8.57 1.60
N LEU A 8 27.62 -9.56 2.43
CA LEU A 8 26.22 -9.92 2.71
C LEU A 8 25.44 -8.75 3.34
N ARG A 9 26.04 -8.04 4.29
CA ARG A 9 25.41 -6.88 4.93
C ARG A 9 25.22 -5.72 3.94
N SER A 10 26.21 -5.44 3.09
CA SER A 10 26.08 -4.45 2.02
C SER A 10 24.91 -4.81 1.10
N ARG A 11 24.83 -6.07 0.69
CA ARG A 11 23.78 -6.52 -0.21
C ARG A 11 22.39 -6.46 0.44
N ALA A 12 22.27 -6.82 1.70
CA ALA A 12 21.04 -6.68 2.47
C ALA A 12 20.56 -5.21 2.48
N VAL A 13 21.45 -4.25 2.73
CA VAL A 13 21.13 -2.81 2.72
C VAL A 13 20.69 -2.35 1.32
N GLU A 14 21.36 -2.79 0.25
CA GLU A 14 20.97 -2.49 -1.13
C GLU A 14 19.55 -3.00 -1.48
N LEU A 15 19.09 -4.06 -0.83
CA LEU A 15 17.75 -4.63 -0.97
C LEU A 15 16.74 -4.03 0.02
N GLY A 16 17.13 -3.02 0.81
CA GLY A 16 16.26 -2.37 1.79
C GLY A 16 16.07 -3.17 3.09
N VAL A 17 16.92 -4.15 3.36
CA VAL A 17 16.86 -4.95 4.59
C VAL A 17 17.67 -4.27 5.70
N GLU A 18 17.00 -3.96 6.80
CA GLU A 18 17.65 -3.42 7.98
C GLU A 18 18.53 -4.50 8.65
N VAL A 19 19.81 -4.17 8.90
CA VAL A 19 20.80 -5.13 9.42
C VAL A 19 20.96 -5.10 10.95
N SER A 20 20.24 -4.19 11.61
CA SER A 20 20.19 -4.02 13.06
C SER A 20 18.99 -3.19 13.46
N TYR A 21 18.38 -3.46 14.61
CA TYR A 21 17.24 -2.69 15.10
C TYR A 21 17.32 -2.51 16.61
N TRP A 22 16.61 -1.51 17.12
CA TRP A 22 16.38 -1.32 18.55
C TRP A 22 15.09 -2.02 18.95
N ASP A 23 15.15 -2.89 19.96
CA ASP A 23 13.95 -3.54 20.49
C ASP A 23 13.13 -2.60 21.40
N VAL A 24 12.00 -3.10 21.90
CA VAL A 24 11.10 -2.35 22.79
C VAL A 24 11.69 -2.07 24.18
N GLU A 25 12.78 -2.75 24.55
CA GLU A 25 13.52 -2.54 25.79
C GLU A 25 14.69 -1.57 25.61
N GLY A 26 14.93 -1.09 24.38
CA GLY A 26 16.04 -0.22 24.03
C GLY A 26 17.37 -0.95 23.84
N GLY A 27 17.34 -2.27 23.62
CA GLY A 27 18.50 -3.07 23.24
C GLY A 27 18.77 -3.00 21.74
N LEU A 28 20.02 -2.74 21.35
CA LEU A 28 20.44 -2.83 19.95
C LEU A 28 20.75 -4.29 19.58
N HIS A 29 20.06 -4.80 18.57
CA HIS A 29 20.27 -6.13 18.01
C HIS A 29 20.87 -6.02 16.62
N HIS A 30 21.85 -6.88 16.33
CA HIS A 30 22.35 -7.06 14.98
C HIS A 30 21.79 -8.34 14.38
N ALA A 31 21.29 -8.28 13.16
CA ALA A 31 20.75 -9.45 12.48
C ALA A 31 21.84 -10.54 12.33
N PRO A 32 21.54 -11.80 12.69
CA PRO A 32 22.43 -12.94 12.43
C PRO A 32 22.66 -13.13 10.93
N GLU A 33 23.85 -13.60 10.55
CA GLU A 33 24.20 -13.82 9.13
C GLU A 33 23.24 -14.80 8.43
N ALA A 34 22.80 -15.85 9.13
CA ALA A 34 21.86 -16.82 8.58
C ALA A 34 20.49 -16.19 8.23
N THR A 35 20.01 -15.26 9.06
CA THR A 35 18.77 -14.52 8.80
C THR A 35 18.93 -13.58 7.61
N LEU A 36 20.04 -12.84 7.54
CA LEU A 36 20.31 -11.96 6.41
C LEU A 36 20.40 -12.74 5.10
N LEU A 37 21.08 -13.89 5.11
CA LEU A 37 21.21 -14.75 3.94
C LEU A 37 19.83 -15.21 3.44
N ALA A 38 18.99 -15.74 4.34
CA ALA A 38 17.66 -16.23 3.98
C ALA A 38 16.75 -15.13 3.40
N VAL A 39 16.78 -13.93 3.97
CA VAL A 39 15.98 -12.79 3.46
C VAL A 39 16.52 -12.32 2.11
N VAL A 40 17.85 -12.18 1.97
CA VAL A 40 18.47 -11.77 0.69
C VAL A 40 18.16 -12.78 -0.41
N GLU A 41 18.23 -14.08 -0.15
CA GLU A 41 17.91 -15.12 -1.13
C GLU A 41 16.46 -14.99 -1.66
N VAL A 42 15.50 -14.72 -0.78
CA VAL A 42 14.10 -14.51 -1.19
C VAL A 42 13.93 -13.25 -2.03
N LEU A 43 14.50 -12.12 -1.59
CA LEU A 43 14.35 -10.83 -2.30
C LEU A 43 15.04 -10.84 -3.68
N GLU A 44 16.17 -11.54 -3.80
CA GLU A 44 16.85 -11.71 -5.08
C GLU A 44 16.05 -12.58 -6.05
N ALA A 45 15.41 -13.64 -5.54
CA ALA A 45 14.53 -14.48 -6.35
C ALA A 45 13.34 -13.68 -6.90
N ASP A 46 12.75 -12.80 -6.08
CA ASP A 46 11.65 -11.92 -6.50
C ASP A 46 12.09 -10.84 -7.51
N ARG A 47 13.34 -10.36 -7.40
CA ARG A 47 13.88 -9.30 -8.27
C ARG A 47 14.22 -9.77 -9.69
N ALA A 48 14.32 -11.07 -9.95
CA ALA A 48 14.77 -11.63 -11.23
C ALA A 48 13.84 -11.37 -12.45
N GLY A 49 12.86 -10.47 -12.33
CA GLY A 49 12.05 -9.98 -13.46
C GLY A 49 12.84 -9.10 -14.44
N PRO A 50 12.31 -8.88 -15.65
CA PRO A 50 12.96 -8.04 -16.65
C PRO A 50 13.07 -6.59 -16.16
N ALA A 51 14.27 -6.03 -16.23
CA ALA A 51 14.51 -4.61 -15.97
C ALA A 51 14.06 -3.80 -17.18
N GLY A 52 12.89 -3.16 -17.07
CA GLY A 52 12.46 -2.13 -18.01
C GLY A 52 13.17 -0.80 -17.77
N GLN A 53 13.04 0.12 -18.72
CA GLN A 53 13.46 1.50 -18.56
C GLN A 53 12.51 2.29 -17.66
N LEU A 54 11.24 1.87 -17.58
CA LEU A 54 10.27 2.37 -16.62
C LEU A 54 10.22 1.49 -15.38
N GLU A 55 10.23 2.13 -14.21
CA GLU A 55 9.84 1.46 -12.96
C GLU A 55 8.35 1.07 -13.05
N PRO A 56 7.94 -0.16 -12.69
CA PRO A 56 6.56 -0.63 -12.88
C PRO A 56 5.49 0.25 -12.22
N VAL A 57 5.87 0.91 -11.12
CA VAL A 57 5.04 1.88 -10.40
C VAL A 57 5.89 3.10 -10.08
N VAL A 58 5.47 4.26 -10.55
CA VAL A 58 6.06 5.56 -10.25
C VAL A 58 5.09 6.33 -9.36
N VAL A 59 5.49 6.65 -8.13
CA VAL A 59 4.70 7.50 -7.22
C VAL A 59 5.31 8.90 -7.22
N VAL A 60 4.49 9.90 -7.51
CA VAL A 60 4.96 11.28 -7.72
C VAL A 60 4.15 12.29 -6.92
N GLY A 61 4.81 13.28 -6.37
CA GLY A 61 4.22 14.51 -5.86
C GLY A 61 4.12 15.60 -6.93
N GLN A 62 3.89 16.84 -6.47
CA GLN A 62 3.89 18.01 -7.35
C GLN A 62 5.31 18.35 -7.80
N HIS A 63 5.48 18.60 -9.10
CA HIS A 63 6.75 18.97 -9.74
C HIS A 63 7.84 17.89 -9.75
N ASP A 64 7.48 16.63 -9.54
CA ASP A 64 8.44 15.53 -9.63
C ASP A 64 8.89 15.25 -11.06
N THR A 65 10.05 14.59 -11.16
CA THR A 65 10.64 14.16 -12.42
C THR A 65 10.49 12.66 -12.58
N VAL A 66 10.08 12.21 -13.76
CA VAL A 66 10.03 10.79 -14.11
C VAL A 66 11.23 10.41 -14.98
N ARG A 67 11.75 9.20 -14.79
CA ARG A 67 12.84 8.63 -15.59
C ARG A 67 12.28 7.61 -16.57
N PHE A 68 12.81 7.61 -17.78
CA PHE A 68 12.39 6.72 -18.87
C PHE A 68 13.53 6.33 -19.82
N GLY A 69 14.78 6.59 -19.45
CA GLY A 69 15.94 6.11 -20.22
C GLY A 69 15.99 6.65 -21.65
N SER A 70 16.08 5.78 -22.63
CA SER A 70 16.12 6.12 -24.06
C SER A 70 14.74 6.26 -24.72
N LEU A 71 13.64 6.03 -23.99
CA LEU A 71 12.28 6.13 -24.56
C LEU A 71 12.01 7.54 -25.10
N THR A 72 11.37 7.64 -26.27
CA THR A 72 11.23 8.90 -27.03
C THR A 72 9.80 9.41 -27.13
N ASP A 73 8.79 8.54 -27.18
CA ASP A 73 7.36 8.92 -27.19
C ASP A 73 6.72 8.66 -25.81
N VAL A 74 7.13 9.46 -24.83
CA VAL A 74 6.67 9.30 -23.44
C VAL A 74 5.41 10.10 -23.19
N GLN A 75 4.37 9.43 -22.71
CA GLN A 75 3.05 10.01 -22.49
C GLN A 75 2.46 9.55 -21.15
N VAL A 76 1.72 10.45 -20.50
CA VAL A 76 0.85 10.13 -19.38
C VAL A 76 -0.58 10.05 -19.90
N HIS A 77 -1.22 8.90 -19.73
CA HIS A 77 -2.64 8.70 -19.98
C HIS A 77 -3.39 8.79 -18.65
N LEU A 78 -4.17 9.86 -18.49
CA LEU A 78 -5.02 10.09 -17.34
C LEU A 78 -6.19 9.11 -17.31
N VAL A 79 -6.80 8.95 -16.13
CA VAL A 79 -7.95 8.04 -15.94
C VAL A 79 -9.15 8.46 -16.79
N ASP A 80 -9.29 9.75 -17.09
CA ASP A 80 -10.36 10.29 -17.93
C ASP A 80 -10.12 10.10 -19.43
N GLY A 81 -9.00 9.46 -19.82
CA GLY A 81 -8.62 9.21 -21.20
C GLY A 81 -7.77 10.31 -21.84
N THR A 82 -7.50 11.42 -21.14
CA THR A 82 -6.61 12.48 -21.62
C THR A 82 -5.18 11.97 -21.73
N ALA A 83 -4.53 12.18 -22.88
CA ALA A 83 -3.11 11.88 -23.07
C ALA A 83 -2.28 13.17 -23.03
N ILE A 84 -1.24 13.18 -22.21
CA ILE A 84 -0.31 14.30 -22.07
C ILE A 84 1.07 13.80 -22.48
N LYS A 85 1.62 14.38 -23.55
CA LYS A 85 3.00 14.10 -23.96
C LYS A 85 3.97 14.78 -22.99
N LEU A 86 5.02 14.05 -22.60
CA LEU A 86 6.10 14.58 -21.78
C LEU A 86 7.26 15.00 -22.67
N ASP A 87 7.69 16.25 -22.49
CA ASP A 87 8.90 16.75 -23.15
C ASP A 87 10.13 16.36 -22.30
N GLY A 88 10.86 15.38 -22.82
CA GLY A 88 12.02 14.78 -22.16
C GLY A 88 13.35 15.39 -22.55
N THR A 89 14.27 15.45 -21.59
CA THR A 89 15.71 15.71 -21.81
C THR A 89 16.52 14.68 -21.05
N ASP A 90 17.58 14.13 -21.64
CA ASP A 90 18.49 13.16 -21.00
C ASP A 90 17.77 12.03 -20.22
N GLY A 91 16.74 11.44 -20.84
CA GLY A 91 15.98 10.30 -20.30
C GLY A 91 15.11 10.60 -19.09
N HIS A 92 14.77 11.87 -18.88
CA HIS A 92 13.87 12.30 -17.83
C HIS A 92 12.96 13.44 -18.28
N ALA A 93 11.82 13.60 -17.64
CA ALA A 93 10.90 14.72 -17.87
C ALA A 93 10.27 15.17 -16.57
N VAL A 94 10.04 16.48 -16.47
CA VAL A 94 9.27 17.07 -15.37
C VAL A 94 7.80 16.81 -15.66
N LEU A 95 7.08 16.30 -14.66
CA LEU A 95 5.65 16.09 -14.79
C LEU A 95 4.87 17.41 -14.72
N PRO A 96 3.73 17.52 -15.42
CA PRO A 96 2.83 18.65 -15.27
C PRO A 96 2.46 18.85 -13.78
N PRO A 97 2.48 20.10 -13.28
CA PRO A 97 2.28 20.37 -11.86
C PRO A 97 0.85 20.13 -11.38
N ASP A 98 -0.09 20.08 -12.31
CA ASP A 98 -1.54 20.01 -12.11
C ASP A 98 -2.13 18.65 -12.48
N LEU A 99 -1.31 17.59 -12.50
CA LEU A 99 -1.82 16.23 -12.67
C LEU A 99 -2.88 15.91 -11.59
N PRO A 100 -4.03 15.34 -11.97
CA PRO A 100 -5.08 14.99 -11.02
C PRO A 100 -4.62 13.88 -10.08
N VAL A 101 -5.16 13.85 -8.86
CA VAL A 101 -4.96 12.73 -7.94
C VAL A 101 -5.56 11.46 -8.53
N GLY A 102 -4.79 10.38 -8.58
CA GLY A 102 -5.25 9.11 -9.13
C GLY A 102 -4.14 8.16 -9.53
N CYS A 103 -4.53 7.05 -10.16
CA CYS A 103 -3.64 6.08 -10.78
C CYS A 103 -3.76 6.21 -12.30
N HIS A 104 -2.72 6.70 -12.94
CA HIS A 104 -2.61 6.93 -14.38
C HIS A 104 -1.68 5.91 -15.03
N LEU A 105 -1.61 5.91 -16.35
CA LEU A 105 -0.68 5.09 -17.11
C LEU A 105 0.43 5.97 -17.67
N LEU A 106 1.68 5.65 -17.36
CA LEU A 106 2.85 6.18 -18.06
C LEU A 106 3.21 5.20 -19.16
N ARG A 107 3.33 5.67 -20.39
CA ARG A 107 3.73 4.87 -21.55
C ARG A 107 4.93 5.51 -22.20
N GLY A 108 5.88 4.71 -22.65
CA GLY A 108 6.99 5.18 -23.47
C GLY A 108 7.30 4.18 -24.57
N ALA A 109 7.75 4.68 -25.72
CA ALA A 109 8.14 3.85 -26.85
C ALA A 109 9.50 4.26 -27.42
N ASP A 110 10.21 3.27 -27.95
CA ASP A 110 11.44 3.42 -28.74
C ASP A 110 11.40 2.43 -29.92
N GLY A 111 11.07 2.94 -31.11
CA GLY A 111 10.83 2.08 -32.27
C GLY A 111 9.62 1.17 -32.08
N ASP A 112 9.85 -0.15 -32.13
CA ASP A 112 8.82 -1.18 -31.94
C ASP A 112 8.67 -1.60 -30.46
N ASP A 113 9.57 -1.15 -29.58
CA ASP A 113 9.54 -1.47 -28.16
C ASP A 113 8.64 -0.47 -27.41
N GLU A 114 7.69 -1.00 -26.64
CA GLU A 114 6.77 -0.24 -25.82
C GLU A 114 6.85 -0.70 -24.37
N GLU A 115 6.97 0.27 -23.47
CA GLU A 115 6.91 0.04 -22.03
C GLU A 115 5.79 0.85 -21.40
N SER A 116 5.25 0.31 -20.31
CA SER A 116 4.23 0.99 -19.53
C SER A 116 4.42 0.79 -18.03
N ALA A 117 4.03 1.80 -17.26
CA ALA A 117 4.09 1.82 -15.81
C ALA A 117 2.83 2.48 -15.23
N THR A 118 2.50 2.14 -13.98
CA THR A 118 1.46 2.85 -13.24
C THR A 118 2.04 4.13 -12.66
N LEU A 119 1.48 5.30 -13.01
CA LEU A 119 1.82 6.57 -12.39
C LEU A 119 0.80 6.90 -11.29
N VAL A 120 1.23 6.96 -10.04
CA VAL A 120 0.37 7.29 -8.90
C VAL A 120 0.62 8.73 -8.48
N VAL A 121 -0.41 9.55 -8.57
CA VAL A 121 -0.44 10.92 -8.02
C VAL A 121 -1.27 10.86 -6.74
N PRO A 122 -0.65 10.77 -5.54
CA PRO A 122 -1.37 10.72 -4.29
C PRO A 122 -1.89 12.11 -3.90
N PRO A 123 -2.94 12.19 -3.06
CA PRO A 123 -3.28 13.46 -2.46
C PRO A 123 -2.13 13.94 -1.56
N PRO A 124 -1.82 15.25 -1.52
CA PRO A 124 -0.69 15.77 -0.74
C PRO A 124 -0.87 15.60 0.78
N THR A 125 -2.11 15.40 1.21
CA THR A 125 -2.46 15.08 2.60
C THR A 125 -3.60 14.09 2.63
N MET A 126 -3.71 13.33 3.72
CA MET A 126 -4.87 12.46 3.96
C MET A 126 -6.18 13.28 3.93
N PRO A 127 -7.21 12.85 3.19
CA PRO A 127 -8.53 13.46 3.24
C PRO A 127 -9.06 13.49 4.66
N ARG A 128 -9.63 14.63 5.07
CA ARG A 128 -10.24 14.81 6.40
C ARG A 128 -11.71 15.14 6.27
N ALA A 129 -12.54 14.47 7.05
CA ALA A 129 -13.95 14.82 7.19
C ALA A 129 -14.10 15.87 8.30
N ALA A 130 -14.26 17.14 7.93
CA ALA A 130 -14.45 18.24 8.89
C ALA A 130 -15.65 17.99 9.83
N ALA A 131 -16.67 17.29 9.34
CA ALA A 131 -17.85 16.91 10.13
C ALA A 131 -17.54 15.97 11.32
N LEU A 132 -16.40 15.26 11.30
CA LEU A 132 -15.98 14.35 12.37
C LEU A 132 -14.93 14.99 13.31
N ALA A 133 -14.51 16.23 13.04
CA ALA A 133 -13.49 16.89 13.82
C ALA A 133 -13.99 17.17 15.25
N GLY A 134 -13.32 16.59 16.25
CA GLY A 134 -13.72 16.69 17.66
C GLY A 134 -14.94 15.86 18.04
N GLY A 135 -15.40 14.97 17.16
CA GLY A 135 -16.54 14.09 17.40
C GLY A 135 -16.23 12.90 18.31
N VAL A 136 -17.28 12.20 18.72
CA VAL A 136 -17.22 11.00 19.57
C VAL A 136 -17.25 9.74 18.70
N GLY A 137 -16.23 8.90 18.85
CA GLY A 137 -16.18 7.56 18.26
C GLY A 137 -16.59 6.48 19.25
N LEU A 138 -17.49 5.58 18.82
CA LEU A 138 -17.80 4.35 19.53
C LEU A 138 -17.12 3.17 18.83
N PHE A 139 -16.24 2.47 19.54
CA PHE A 139 -15.70 1.19 19.07
C PHE A 139 -16.55 0.04 19.56
N VAL A 140 -17.03 -0.81 18.64
CA VAL A 140 -17.76 -2.03 18.97
C VAL A 140 -17.46 -3.15 17.97
N PRO A 141 -16.98 -4.32 18.41
CA PRO A 141 -16.87 -5.50 17.55
C PRO A 141 -18.23 -5.88 16.96
N ALA A 142 -18.34 -6.00 15.63
CA ALA A 142 -19.59 -6.32 14.96
C ALA A 142 -20.13 -7.69 15.40
N TYR A 143 -19.25 -8.65 15.65
CA TYR A 143 -19.62 -9.98 16.16
C TYR A 143 -20.15 -9.95 17.61
N ALA A 144 -19.99 -8.85 18.34
CA ALA A 144 -20.49 -8.70 19.71
C ALA A 144 -21.88 -8.02 19.75
N LEU A 145 -22.39 -7.55 18.61
CA LEU A 145 -23.72 -6.97 18.50
C LEU A 145 -24.76 -8.04 18.23
N TRP A 146 -25.74 -8.14 19.11
CA TRP A 146 -26.86 -9.08 19.01
C TRP A 146 -28.08 -8.53 19.76
N GLU A 147 -29.26 -9.07 19.47
CA GLU A 147 -30.48 -8.80 20.22
C GLU A 147 -31.13 -10.11 20.64
N ALA A 148 -31.92 -10.13 21.72
CA ALA A 148 -32.57 -11.37 22.18
C ALA A 148 -33.47 -12.01 21.10
N ALA A 149 -34.11 -11.19 20.25
CA ALA A 149 -34.93 -11.65 19.14
C ALA A 149 -34.11 -12.05 17.88
N SER A 150 -32.84 -11.66 17.82
CA SER A 150 -31.90 -11.96 16.73
C SER A 150 -30.49 -12.13 17.32
N PRO A 151 -30.18 -13.31 17.89
CA PRO A 151 -28.95 -13.51 18.64
C PRO A 151 -27.71 -13.70 17.76
N MET A 152 -27.90 -13.89 16.44
CA MET A 152 -26.80 -14.09 15.50
C MET A 152 -26.22 -12.73 15.08
N PRO A 153 -24.90 -12.49 15.23
CA PRO A 153 -24.29 -11.27 14.76
C PRO A 153 -24.49 -11.07 13.26
N SER A 154 -24.76 -9.83 12.85
CA SER A 154 -25.03 -9.49 11.47
C SER A 154 -24.82 -8.00 11.20
N PHE A 155 -24.65 -7.64 9.92
CA PHE A 155 -24.62 -6.24 9.51
C PHE A 155 -25.93 -5.50 9.82
N ALA A 156 -27.04 -6.20 10.02
CA ALA A 156 -28.30 -5.58 10.45
C ALA A 156 -28.17 -4.97 11.86
N HIS A 157 -27.45 -5.63 12.78
CA HIS A 157 -27.20 -5.07 14.11
C HIS A 157 -26.29 -3.83 14.06
N VAL A 158 -25.27 -3.84 13.19
CA VAL A 158 -24.42 -2.66 12.95
C VAL A 158 -25.26 -1.51 12.40
N SER A 159 -26.09 -1.77 11.38
CA SER A 159 -26.98 -0.77 10.78
C SER A 159 -27.94 -0.17 11.81
N ALA A 160 -28.55 -1.00 12.66
CA ALA A 160 -29.46 -0.55 13.71
C ALA A 160 -28.77 0.31 14.77
N LEU A 161 -27.52 -0.01 15.13
CA LEU A 161 -26.71 0.82 16.03
C LEU A 161 -26.35 2.17 15.40
N VAL A 162 -25.83 2.15 14.16
CA VAL A 162 -25.46 3.37 13.42
C VAL A 162 -26.66 4.31 13.25
N ALA A 163 -27.85 3.78 12.99
CA ALA A 163 -29.07 4.58 12.89
C ALA A 163 -29.46 5.30 14.20
N LYS A 164 -29.03 4.77 15.36
CA LYS A 164 -29.31 5.34 16.69
C LYS A 164 -28.16 6.19 17.22
N ALA A 165 -26.93 6.00 16.73
CA ALA A 165 -25.71 6.65 17.21
C ALA A 165 -25.81 8.19 17.33
N PRO A 166 -26.36 8.95 16.36
CA PRO A 166 -26.47 10.41 16.49
C PRO A 166 -27.31 10.85 17.69
N ARG A 167 -28.34 10.08 18.06
CA ARG A 167 -29.18 10.39 19.25
C ARG A 167 -28.44 10.17 20.56
N LEU A 168 -27.35 9.41 20.53
CA LEU A 168 -26.46 9.15 21.65
C LEU A 168 -25.24 10.09 21.63
N GLY A 169 -25.19 11.06 20.69
CA GLY A 169 -24.03 11.93 20.52
C GLY A 169 -22.79 11.20 19.99
N VAL A 170 -22.97 10.10 19.26
CA VAL A 170 -21.90 9.34 18.62
C VAL A 170 -21.86 9.69 17.13
N ASP A 171 -20.70 10.15 16.66
CA ASP A 171 -20.46 10.60 15.29
C ASP A 171 -19.89 9.50 14.40
N VAL A 172 -19.16 8.56 14.99
CA VAL A 172 -18.50 7.45 14.28
C VAL A 172 -18.70 6.15 15.04
N VAL A 173 -19.06 5.08 14.33
CA VAL A 173 -18.97 3.71 14.85
C VAL A 173 -17.82 3.01 14.14
N ALA A 174 -16.84 2.55 14.92
CA ALA A 174 -15.72 1.75 14.45
C ALA A 174 -15.89 0.31 14.89
N THR A 175 -15.38 -0.62 14.08
CA THR A 175 -15.42 -2.05 14.38
C THR A 175 -14.12 -2.74 14.00
N LEU A 176 -13.99 -4.01 14.37
CA LEU A 176 -12.86 -4.86 13.96
C LEU A 176 -12.91 -5.12 12.45
N PRO A 177 -11.79 -5.52 11.82
CA PRO A 177 -11.79 -5.85 10.40
C PRO A 177 -12.89 -6.87 10.05
N LEU A 178 -13.61 -6.60 8.97
CA LEU A 178 -14.72 -7.43 8.48
C LEU A 178 -14.27 -8.42 7.40
N TYR A 179 -12.99 -8.77 7.40
CA TYR A 179 -12.36 -9.59 6.38
C TYR A 179 -12.83 -11.05 6.43
N ALA A 180 -12.87 -11.70 5.26
CA ALA A 180 -13.18 -13.12 5.14
C ALA A 180 -12.24 -13.97 6.02
N ALA A 181 -12.82 -14.85 6.82
CA ALA A 181 -12.12 -15.69 7.80
C ALA A 181 -12.14 -17.17 7.41
N PHE A 182 -11.24 -17.97 8.00
CA PHE A 182 -11.31 -19.42 7.85
C PHE A 182 -12.37 -19.99 8.80
N LEU A 183 -13.50 -20.41 8.25
CA LEU A 183 -14.64 -20.95 9.03
C LEU A 183 -14.77 -22.48 8.97
N ASP A 184 -13.88 -23.15 8.23
CA ASP A 184 -13.79 -24.62 8.10
C ASP A 184 -12.46 -25.13 8.66
N GLU A 185 -11.63 -25.81 7.86
CA GLU A 185 -10.33 -26.36 8.29
C GLU A 185 -9.15 -25.64 7.60
N PRO A 186 -8.23 -24.99 8.35
CA PRO A 186 -8.27 -24.78 9.80
C PRO A 186 -9.35 -23.75 10.21
N PHE A 187 -9.94 -23.89 11.39
CA PHE A 187 -10.87 -22.87 11.91
C PHE A 187 -10.08 -21.76 12.61
N ASP A 188 -10.07 -20.55 12.04
CA ASP A 188 -9.48 -19.36 12.64
C ASP A 188 -10.38 -18.14 12.36
N ALA A 189 -11.27 -17.85 13.31
CA ALA A 189 -12.19 -16.72 13.26
C ALA A 189 -11.56 -15.38 13.70
N SER A 190 -10.22 -15.32 13.89
CA SER A 190 -9.54 -14.08 14.26
C SER A 190 -9.68 -13.03 13.16
N PRO A 191 -10.20 -11.81 13.44
CA PRO A 191 -10.23 -10.71 12.47
C PRO A 191 -8.86 -10.27 11.95
N TYR A 192 -7.78 -10.72 12.60
CA TYR A 192 -6.40 -10.40 12.26
C TYR A 192 -5.66 -11.54 11.54
N ALA A 193 -6.31 -12.68 11.32
CA ALA A 193 -5.80 -13.79 10.50
C ALA A 193 -6.74 -14.09 9.31
N PRO A 194 -7.05 -13.09 8.45
CA PRO A 194 -8.01 -13.28 7.37
C PRO A 194 -7.46 -14.14 6.24
N VAL A 195 -8.35 -14.85 5.54
CA VAL A 195 -8.06 -15.51 4.25
C VAL A 195 -7.79 -14.46 3.17
N SER A 196 -8.50 -13.34 3.24
CA SER A 196 -8.40 -12.27 2.26
C SER A 196 -8.68 -10.91 2.90
N ARG A 197 -7.83 -9.92 2.61
CA ARG A 197 -8.08 -8.51 2.95
C ARG A 197 -8.93 -7.76 1.90
N LEU A 198 -9.42 -8.46 0.88
CA LEU A 198 -10.25 -7.90 -0.19
C LEU A 198 -11.73 -8.28 -0.08
N HIS A 199 -12.03 -9.39 0.59
CA HIS A 199 -13.38 -9.94 0.70
C HIS A 199 -13.90 -9.80 2.14
N TRP A 200 -15.22 -9.72 2.28
CA TRP A 200 -15.87 -9.65 3.59
C TRP A 200 -16.31 -11.05 4.08
N ASN A 201 -16.39 -11.19 5.40
CA ASN A 201 -17.04 -12.32 6.08
C ASN A 201 -18.56 -12.10 6.13
#